data_AF-A0A2K9AJE4-F1
#
_entry.id   AF-A0A2K9AJE4-F1
#
_cell.length_a   1.000
_cell.length_b   1.000
_cell.length_c   1.000
_cell.angle_alpha   90.00
_cell.angle_beta   90.00
_cell.angle_gamma   90.00
#
_symmetry.space_group_name_H-M   'P 1'
#
loop_
_entity.id
_entity.type
_entity.pdbx_description
1 polymer ?
#
loop_
_entity_poly.entity_id
_entity_poly.type
_entity_poly.pdbx_seq_one_letter_code
_entity_poly.pdbx_strand_id
1 'polypeptide(L)'
;MNIKKTTKNIIKCSLLILLTIFIYGIYQHVKVNTMITDFKSRSEVEEIKTVVFPNGTYEERMYHPIDRVNDNELSDKRDVFFDDVDHLYLGKKGDVFVTQESPFPNIFGFHQLMSFFVGGHAALNNGNNQFIEATGFPQADERIIDIIKDESEGTHDFSVGVNQSATNYWMLPDYRGENDPSYPYYGSYYREKFIVLRVKNLEEETLNKTMEYANKHLMNRSLYNFLFFLDTHNKFYCTDFISRSYRYGMQNENSDISYPLTLNDNGFVTTVNDLILSDDTYITAYVENRDNIRHIYYLSDVT
;
A
#
# COMPACT_ATOMS: atom_id res chain seq x y z
N MET A 1 22.98 36.89 24.39
CA MET A 1 22.56 35.48 24.18
C MET A 1 23.77 34.70 23.65
N ASN A 2 24.22 33.65 24.34
CA ASN A 2 25.48 32.97 23.99
C ASN A 2 25.25 32.01 22.81
N ILE A 3 25.52 32.48 21.59
CA ILE A 3 25.24 31.79 20.31
C ILE A 3 25.74 30.33 20.36
N LYS A 4 26.92 30.06 20.93
CA LYS A 4 27.48 28.71 21.08
C LYS A 4 26.62 27.77 21.95
N LYS A 5 26.00 28.31 23.02
CA LYS A 5 25.11 27.55 23.91
C LYS A 5 23.77 27.27 23.21
N THR A 6 23.24 28.24 22.47
CA THR A 6 22.00 28.09 21.69
C THR A 6 22.17 27.04 20.57
N THR A 7 23.25 27.11 19.78
CA THR A 7 23.53 26.12 18.72
C THR A 7 23.71 24.71 19.28
N LYS A 8 24.42 24.55 20.41
CA LYS A 8 24.58 23.24 21.07
C LYS A 8 23.25 22.65 21.52
N ASN A 9 22.34 23.48 22.03
CA ASN A 9 21.02 23.02 22.45
C ASN A 9 20.15 22.62 21.26
N ILE A 10 20.20 23.38 20.15
CA ILE A 10 19.49 23.04 18.92
C ILE A 10 19.94 21.66 18.41
N ILE A 11 21.26 21.43 18.29
CA ILE A 11 21.80 20.14 17.83
C ILE A 11 21.34 18.99 18.73
N LYS A 12 21.37 19.17 20.05
CA LYS A 12 20.89 18.16 20.99
C LYS A 12 19.41 17.85 20.82
N CYS A 13 18.57 18.88 20.66
CA CYS A 13 17.14 18.70 20.42
C CYS A 13 16.91 17.98 19.09
N SER A 14 17.60 18.36 18.02
CA SER A 14 17.50 17.68 16.72
C SER A 14 17.90 16.21 16.80
N LEU A 15 19.00 15.89 17.49
CA LEU A 15 19.43 14.50 17.69
C LEU A 15 18.41 13.70 18.51
N LEU A 16 17.81 14.32 19.55
CA LEU A 16 16.77 13.65 20.35
C LEU A 16 15.52 13.37 19.51
N ILE A 17 15.09 14.32 18.68
CA ILE A 17 13.95 14.14 17.77
C ILE A 17 14.23 13.01 16.78
N LEU A 18 15.42 13.00 16.15
CA LEU A 18 15.83 11.94 15.23
C LEU A 18 15.87 10.57 15.92
N LEU A 19 16.37 10.52 17.16
CA LEU A 19 16.38 9.28 17.95
C LEU A 19 14.97 8.79 18.25
N THR A 20 14.05 9.68 18.63
CA THR A 20 12.64 9.32 18.88
C THR A 20 11.98 8.78 17.61
N ILE A 21 12.16 9.44 16.46
CA ILE A 21 11.66 8.97 15.16
C ILE A 21 12.23 7.60 14.83
N PHE A 22 13.54 7.41 15.05
CA PHE A 22 14.22 6.15 14.80
C PHE A 22 13.68 5.00 15.66
N ILE A 23 13.54 5.22 16.97
CA ILE A 23 12.97 4.23 17.91
C ILE A 23 11.52 3.92 17.54
N TYR A 24 10.74 4.93 17.17
CA TYR A 24 9.36 4.74 16.73
C TYR A 24 9.28 3.90 15.46
N GLY A 25 10.14 4.15 14.47
CA GLY A 25 10.22 3.32 13.26
C GLY A 25 10.62 1.87 13.57
N ILE A 26 11.55 1.64 14.51
CA ILE A 26 11.86 0.27 14.98
C ILE A 26 10.62 -0.39 15.56
N TYR A 27 9.90 0.31 16.43
CA TYR A 27 8.70 -0.21 17.06
C TYR A 27 7.63 -0.60 16.03
N GLN A 28 7.36 0.28 15.06
CA GLN A 28 6.42 0.05 13.96
C GLN A 28 6.85 -1.15 13.10
N HIS A 29 8.11 -1.20 12.70
CA HIS A 29 8.65 -2.29 11.88
C HIS A 29 8.58 -3.64 12.60
N VAL A 30 8.93 -3.69 13.89
CA VAL A 30 8.82 -4.92 14.71
C VAL A 30 7.36 -5.36 14.80
N LYS A 31 6.42 -4.44 15.07
CA LYS A 31 4.99 -4.77 15.14
C LYS A 31 4.45 -5.34 13.83
N VAL A 32 4.78 -4.73 12.69
CA VAL A 32 4.36 -5.24 11.37
C VAL A 32 4.90 -6.65 11.16
N ASN A 33 6.18 -6.88 11.42
CA ASN A 33 6.79 -8.21 11.26
C ASN A 33 6.16 -9.24 12.20
N THR A 34 5.84 -8.86 13.44
CA THR A 34 5.11 -9.73 14.37
C THR A 34 3.75 -10.09 13.80
N MET A 35 2.96 -9.11 13.34
CA MET A 35 1.64 -9.37 12.74
C MET A 35 1.71 -10.29 11.52
N ILE A 36 2.69 -10.11 10.63
CA ILE A 36 2.90 -10.99 9.47
C ILE A 36 3.31 -12.39 9.93
N THR A 37 4.22 -12.50 10.90
CA THR A 37 4.70 -13.78 11.42
C THR A 37 3.56 -14.55 12.08
N ASP A 38 2.77 -13.88 12.92
CA ASP A 38 1.61 -14.46 13.60
C ASP A 38 0.56 -14.91 12.59
N PHE A 39 0.27 -14.08 11.57
CA PHE A 39 -0.64 -14.43 10.47
C PHE A 39 -0.19 -15.71 9.76
N LYS A 40 1.08 -15.76 9.32
CA LYS A 40 1.65 -16.92 8.61
C LYS A 40 1.70 -18.18 9.48
N SER A 41 1.94 -18.02 10.78
CA SER A 41 2.09 -19.15 11.72
C SER A 41 0.81 -19.97 11.91
N ARG A 42 -0.35 -19.42 11.51
CA ARG A 42 -1.65 -20.10 11.56
C ARG A 42 -1.91 -21.02 10.36
N SER A 43 -1.04 -21.03 9.35
CA SER A 43 -1.19 -21.93 8.21
C SER A 43 -0.86 -23.37 8.62
N GLU A 44 -1.74 -24.31 8.28
CA GLU A 44 -1.59 -25.73 8.61
C GLU A 44 -1.34 -26.63 7.39
N VAL A 45 -1.71 -26.18 6.20
CA VAL A 45 -1.67 -26.98 4.96
C VAL A 45 -1.00 -26.19 3.85
N GLU A 46 -0.20 -26.86 3.03
CA GLU A 46 0.46 -26.27 1.87
C GLU A 46 0.04 -27.03 0.61
N GLU A 47 -0.46 -26.32 -0.40
CA GLU A 47 -0.77 -26.90 -1.71
C GLU A 47 0.04 -26.16 -2.79
N ILE A 48 0.89 -26.90 -3.53
CA ILE A 48 1.61 -26.34 -4.69
C ILE A 48 0.78 -26.58 -5.95
N LYS A 49 0.58 -25.52 -6.73
CA LYS A 49 -0.07 -25.56 -8.05
C LYS A 49 0.79 -24.85 -9.08
N THR A 50 0.84 -25.40 -10.28
CA THR A 50 1.25 -24.66 -11.47
C THR A 50 0.05 -23.91 -12.01
N VAL A 51 0.14 -22.59 -12.08
CA VAL A 51 -0.91 -21.74 -12.66
C VAL A 51 -0.48 -21.25 -14.03
N VAL A 52 -1.44 -21.10 -14.95
CA VAL A 52 -1.21 -20.62 -16.32
C VAL A 52 -2.00 -19.35 -16.55
N PHE A 53 -1.31 -18.26 -16.89
CA PHE A 53 -1.92 -16.97 -17.18
C PHE A 53 -2.45 -16.90 -18.62
N PRO A 54 -3.40 -15.99 -18.90
CA PRO A 54 -3.97 -15.83 -20.25
C PRO A 54 -2.93 -15.52 -21.35
N ASN A 55 -1.79 -14.94 -20.99
CA ASN A 55 -0.70 -14.64 -21.92
C ASN A 55 0.25 -15.83 -22.17
N GLY A 56 -0.02 -16.99 -21.56
CA GLY A 56 0.79 -18.21 -21.69
C GLY A 56 1.95 -18.31 -20.69
N THR A 57 2.21 -17.28 -19.88
CA THR A 57 3.17 -17.37 -18.78
C THR A 57 2.65 -18.32 -17.71
N TYR A 58 3.54 -19.10 -17.09
CA TYR A 58 3.19 -20.00 -15.98
C TYR A 58 4.09 -19.74 -14.78
N GLU A 59 3.59 -20.00 -13.58
CA GLU A 59 4.37 -19.95 -12.35
C GLU A 59 3.93 -21.06 -11.37
N GLU A 60 4.83 -21.46 -10.48
CA GLU A 60 4.48 -22.29 -9.34
C GLU A 60 4.04 -21.41 -8.17
N ARG A 61 2.88 -21.74 -7.59
CA ARG A 61 2.34 -21.09 -6.40
C ARG A 61 2.15 -22.10 -5.30
N MET A 62 2.51 -21.71 -4.09
CA MET A 62 2.21 -22.46 -2.89
C MET A 62 1.13 -21.71 -2.09
N TYR A 63 -0.01 -22.35 -1.89
CA TYR A 63 -1.16 -21.81 -1.21
C TYR A 63 -1.18 -22.28 0.25
N HIS A 64 -1.31 -21.31 1.16
CA HIS A 64 -1.29 -21.46 2.62
C HIS A 64 -2.61 -20.93 3.20
N PRO A 65 -3.68 -21.75 3.22
CA PRO A 65 -4.93 -21.37 3.87
C PRO A 65 -4.73 -21.14 5.36
N ILE A 66 -5.34 -20.08 5.87
CA ILE A 66 -5.34 -19.67 7.27
C ILE A 66 -6.77 -19.56 7.77
N ASP A 67 -7.08 -20.28 8.85
CA ASP A 67 -8.40 -20.21 9.44
C ASP A 67 -8.68 -18.84 10.08
N ARG A 68 -9.93 -18.40 9.91
CA ARG A 68 -10.47 -17.19 10.52
C ARG A 68 -10.74 -17.46 11.99
N VAL A 69 -10.10 -16.70 12.88
CA VAL A 69 -10.24 -16.89 14.34
C VAL A 69 -10.63 -15.61 15.07
N ASN A 70 -10.38 -14.45 14.47
CA ASN A 70 -10.73 -13.16 15.05
C ASN A 70 -12.15 -12.75 14.66
N ASP A 71 -12.85 -12.01 15.53
CA ASP A 71 -14.25 -11.61 15.30
C ASP A 71 -14.44 -10.87 13.96
N ASN A 72 -13.51 -10.00 13.58
CA ASN A 72 -13.52 -9.28 12.32
C ASN A 72 -13.25 -10.18 11.09
N GLU A 73 -12.52 -11.27 11.27
CA GLU A 73 -12.29 -12.26 10.22
C GLU A 73 -13.55 -13.13 10.05
N LEU A 74 -14.17 -13.54 11.16
CA LEU A 74 -15.37 -14.38 11.20
C LEU A 74 -16.63 -13.66 10.70
N SER A 75 -16.73 -12.35 10.95
CA SER A 75 -17.85 -11.52 10.49
C SER A 75 -17.76 -11.22 8.99
N ASP A 76 -16.57 -11.22 8.40
CA ASP A 76 -16.38 -10.96 6.99
C ASP A 76 -16.59 -12.23 6.15
N LYS A 77 -17.69 -12.27 5.40
CA LYS A 77 -18.05 -13.41 4.54
C LYS A 77 -17.43 -13.36 3.15
N ARG A 78 -16.68 -12.30 2.81
CA ARG A 78 -16.04 -12.18 1.50
C ARG A 78 -14.81 -13.07 1.45
N ASP A 79 -14.71 -13.87 0.39
CA ASP A 79 -13.50 -14.61 0.04
C ASP A 79 -12.34 -13.65 -0.28
N VAL A 80 -11.14 -14.20 -0.50
CA VAL A 80 -9.90 -13.44 -0.71
C VAL A 80 -9.49 -13.37 -2.19
N PHE A 81 -9.95 -14.29 -3.03
CA PHE A 81 -9.53 -14.35 -4.44
C PHE A 81 -10.44 -13.47 -5.31
N PHE A 82 -9.93 -12.96 -6.42
CA PHE A 82 -10.78 -12.26 -7.38
C PHE A 82 -11.59 -13.27 -8.21
N ASP A 83 -10.93 -14.36 -8.61
CA ASP A 83 -11.42 -15.40 -9.50
C ASP A 83 -11.63 -16.74 -8.78
N ASP A 84 -12.72 -17.42 -9.14
CA ASP A 84 -13.09 -18.72 -8.54
C ASP A 84 -12.30 -19.90 -9.14
N VAL A 85 -11.63 -19.68 -10.28
CA VAL A 85 -10.95 -20.72 -11.05
C VAL A 85 -9.45 -20.49 -11.00
N ASP A 86 -8.69 -21.48 -10.54
CA ASP A 86 -7.22 -21.47 -10.45
C ASP A 86 -6.60 -20.40 -9.54
N HIS A 87 -7.42 -19.53 -8.92
CA HIS A 87 -7.00 -18.55 -7.91
C HIS A 87 -5.82 -17.70 -8.40
N LEU A 88 -5.92 -17.16 -9.63
CA LEU A 88 -4.87 -16.42 -10.31
C LEU A 88 -4.66 -15.05 -9.69
N TYR A 89 -5.72 -14.43 -9.19
CA TYR A 89 -5.70 -13.05 -8.72
C TYR A 89 -6.28 -12.93 -7.31
N LEU A 90 -5.71 -12.01 -6.54
CA LEU A 90 -6.15 -11.70 -5.18
C LEU A 90 -6.97 -10.41 -5.15
N GLY A 91 -7.85 -10.33 -4.15
CA GLY A 91 -8.48 -9.10 -3.72
C GLY A 91 -9.90 -8.92 -4.24
N LYS A 92 -10.73 -8.36 -3.36
CA LYS A 92 -12.09 -7.88 -3.64
C LYS A 92 -12.13 -6.36 -3.63
N LYS A 93 -13.27 -5.81 -4.07
CA LYS A 93 -13.55 -4.36 -3.96
C LYS A 93 -13.26 -3.85 -2.56
N GLY A 94 -12.45 -2.80 -2.46
CA GLY A 94 -12.02 -2.20 -1.20
C GLY A 94 -10.72 -2.76 -0.62
N ASP A 95 -10.27 -3.93 -1.06
CA ASP A 95 -9.01 -4.46 -0.54
C ASP A 95 -7.85 -3.52 -0.87
N VAL A 96 -6.99 -3.29 0.11
CA VAL A 96 -5.86 -2.39 0.00
C VAL A 96 -4.60 -3.24 -0.12
N PHE A 97 -3.93 -3.13 -1.26
CA PHE A 97 -2.66 -3.81 -1.49
C PHE A 97 -1.55 -2.88 -1.05
N VAL A 98 -0.68 -3.36 -0.17
CA VAL A 98 0.44 -2.58 0.35
C VAL A 98 1.74 -3.36 0.28
N THR A 99 2.83 -2.66 0.06
CA THR A 99 4.18 -3.22 0.18
C THR A 99 5.07 -2.27 0.96
N GLN A 100 5.88 -2.83 1.84
CA GLN A 100 6.94 -2.09 2.51
C GLN A 100 8.14 -1.91 1.59
N GLU A 101 8.21 -2.55 0.42
CA GLU A 101 9.40 -2.55 -0.43
C GLU A 101 9.51 -1.30 -1.31
N SER A 102 10.57 -0.53 -1.07
CA SER A 102 10.85 0.71 -1.80
C SER A 102 10.92 0.50 -3.33
N PRO A 103 10.30 1.37 -4.14
CA PRO A 103 10.50 1.36 -5.60
C PRO A 103 11.91 1.67 -6.10
N PHE A 104 12.86 2.05 -5.23
CA PHE A 104 14.23 2.41 -5.62
C PHE A 104 15.25 1.46 -5.00
N PRO A 105 15.21 0.15 -5.31
CA PRO A 105 16.07 -0.84 -4.65
C PRO A 105 17.56 -0.66 -4.97
N ASN A 106 17.87 -0.02 -6.09
CA ASN A 106 19.22 0.28 -6.53
C ASN A 106 19.90 1.46 -5.81
N ILE A 107 19.15 2.26 -5.03
CA ILE A 107 19.72 3.41 -4.29
C ILE A 107 20.00 2.99 -2.84
N PHE A 108 21.25 2.60 -2.58
CA PHE A 108 21.71 2.24 -1.23
C PHE A 108 21.46 3.36 -0.21
N GLY A 109 21.07 2.99 1.01
CA GLY A 109 20.65 3.89 2.08
C GLY A 109 19.20 4.33 1.91
N PHE A 110 18.82 4.85 0.73
CA PHE A 110 17.45 5.30 0.48
C PHE A 110 16.46 4.14 0.43
N HIS A 111 16.81 3.03 -0.24
CA HIS A 111 16.00 1.81 -0.23
C HIS A 111 15.69 1.33 1.18
N GLN A 112 16.71 1.24 2.04
CA GLN A 112 16.56 0.73 3.41
C GLN A 112 15.73 1.69 4.27
N LEU A 113 16.02 2.99 4.22
CA LEU A 113 15.28 3.98 4.98
C LEU A 113 13.81 4.02 4.57
N MET A 114 13.55 4.06 3.26
CA MET A 114 12.18 4.15 2.77
C MET A 114 11.40 2.88 3.11
N SER A 115 11.99 1.70 2.87
CA SER A 115 11.30 0.43 3.16
C SER A 115 11.04 0.22 4.64
N PHE A 116 11.92 0.73 5.50
CA PHE A 116 11.80 0.59 6.95
C PHE A 116 10.81 1.58 7.57
N PHE A 117 10.90 2.86 7.21
CA PHE A 117 10.16 3.93 7.90
C PHE A 117 8.79 4.23 7.30
N VAL A 118 8.64 4.17 5.97
CA VAL A 118 7.42 4.66 5.29
C VAL A 118 6.75 3.61 4.40
N GLY A 119 7.53 2.67 3.88
CA GLY A 119 7.10 1.65 2.92
C GLY A 119 7.21 2.08 1.46
N GLY A 120 6.67 1.24 0.57
CA GLY A 120 6.83 1.36 -0.87
C GLY A 120 5.62 1.92 -1.60
N HIS A 121 4.47 1.26 -1.47
CA HIS A 121 3.27 1.60 -2.23
C HIS A 121 2.00 1.08 -1.57
N ALA A 122 0.87 1.72 -1.89
CA ALA A 122 -0.48 1.33 -1.49
C ALA A 122 -1.46 1.56 -2.65
N ALA A 123 -2.37 0.61 -2.87
CA ALA A 123 -3.30 0.61 -3.99
C ALA A 123 -4.69 0.09 -3.58
N LEU A 124 -5.76 0.70 -4.08
CA LEU A 124 -7.14 0.35 -3.74
C LEU A 124 -7.76 -0.54 -4.84
N ASN A 125 -8.14 -1.77 -4.52
CA ASN A 125 -8.79 -2.67 -5.47
C ASN A 125 -10.22 -2.19 -5.75
N ASN A 126 -10.55 -1.96 -7.03
CA ASN A 126 -11.86 -1.42 -7.43
C ASN A 126 -12.95 -2.48 -7.61
N GLY A 127 -12.63 -3.77 -7.42
CA GLY A 127 -13.55 -4.91 -7.61
C GLY A 127 -13.55 -5.52 -9.01
N ASN A 128 -12.80 -4.94 -9.96
CA ASN A 128 -12.70 -5.41 -11.35
C ASN A 128 -11.30 -5.96 -11.67
N ASN A 129 -10.60 -6.49 -10.67
CA ASN A 129 -9.20 -6.93 -10.77
C ASN A 129 -8.26 -5.80 -11.24
N GLN A 130 -8.53 -4.58 -10.78
CA GLN A 130 -7.80 -3.36 -11.11
C GLN A 130 -7.64 -2.52 -9.84
N PHE A 131 -6.73 -1.56 -9.91
CA PHE A 131 -6.41 -0.69 -8.79
C PHE A 131 -6.60 0.78 -9.16
N ILE A 132 -7.18 1.55 -8.25
CA ILE A 132 -7.09 3.01 -8.28
C ILE A 132 -6.00 3.41 -7.27
N GLU A 133 -5.02 4.17 -7.73
CA GLU A 133 -3.80 4.43 -6.96
C GLU A 133 -3.16 5.77 -7.32
N ALA A 134 -2.50 6.42 -6.35
CA ALA A 134 -1.68 7.60 -6.61
C ALA A 134 -0.23 7.18 -6.86
N THR A 135 0.32 7.50 -8.03
CA THR A 135 1.70 7.15 -8.42
C THR A 135 2.54 8.38 -8.74
N GLY A 136 3.82 8.35 -8.35
CA GLY A 136 4.72 9.51 -8.36
C GLY A 136 5.99 9.32 -9.20
N PHE A 137 5.90 8.64 -10.35
CA PHE A 137 7.02 8.44 -11.27
C PHE A 137 6.87 9.34 -12.50
N PRO A 138 7.39 10.58 -12.46
CA PRO A 138 7.30 11.49 -13.58
C PRO A 138 8.08 10.98 -14.79
N GLN A 139 7.63 11.36 -15.99
CA GLN A 139 8.38 11.12 -17.22
C GLN A 139 9.67 11.94 -17.24
N ALA A 140 10.63 11.55 -18.08
CA ALA A 140 11.97 12.14 -18.09
C ALA A 140 12.00 13.65 -18.40
N ASP A 141 10.98 14.16 -19.08
CA ASP A 141 10.78 15.56 -19.43
C ASP A 141 9.95 16.34 -18.40
N GLU A 142 9.34 15.68 -17.42
CA GLU A 142 8.53 16.30 -16.37
C GLU A 142 9.39 16.68 -15.15
N ARG A 143 9.34 17.95 -14.76
CA ARG A 143 10.10 18.44 -13.59
C ARG A 143 9.22 18.39 -12.34
N ILE A 144 9.71 17.74 -11.29
CA ILE A 144 9.04 17.66 -9.98
C ILE A 144 8.63 19.04 -9.45
N ILE A 145 9.46 20.07 -9.64
CA ILE A 145 9.14 21.43 -9.16
C ILE A 145 7.94 22.07 -9.87
N ASP A 146 7.69 21.71 -11.14
CA ASP A 146 6.53 22.21 -11.87
C ASP A 146 5.27 21.53 -11.35
N ILE A 147 5.32 20.23 -11.10
CA ILE A 147 4.23 19.46 -10.49
C ILE A 147 3.89 19.99 -9.09
N ILE A 148 4.90 20.29 -8.28
CA ILE A 148 4.72 20.85 -6.93
C ILE A 148 3.98 22.19 -6.99
N LYS A 149 4.33 23.05 -7.96
CA LYS A 149 3.74 24.40 -8.11
C LYS A 149 2.42 24.42 -8.85
N ASP A 150 2.01 23.30 -9.43
CA ASP A 150 0.74 23.20 -10.12
C ASP A 150 -0.41 23.23 -9.09
N GLU A 151 -1.30 24.20 -9.27
CA GLU A 151 -2.50 24.41 -8.42
C GLU A 151 -3.78 23.93 -9.14
N SER A 152 -3.66 23.28 -10.31
CA SER A 152 -4.82 22.86 -11.08
C SER A 152 -5.60 21.77 -10.36
N GLU A 153 -6.92 21.90 -10.37
CA GLU A 153 -7.83 20.90 -9.83
C GLU A 153 -8.32 19.93 -10.90
N GLY A 154 -7.38 19.38 -11.68
CA GLY A 154 -7.66 18.25 -12.57
C GLY A 154 -7.62 18.50 -14.07
N THR A 155 -6.81 19.45 -14.50
CA THR A 155 -6.56 19.75 -15.92
C THR A 155 -5.06 19.96 -16.15
N HIS A 156 -4.26 18.95 -15.83
CA HIS A 156 -2.83 18.94 -16.11
C HIS A 156 -2.46 17.81 -17.07
N ASP A 157 -1.30 17.97 -17.71
CA ASP A 157 -0.77 16.97 -18.64
C ASP A 157 0.30 16.07 -18.03
N PHE A 158 0.63 16.26 -16.75
CA PHE A 158 1.57 15.38 -16.05
C PHE A 158 1.09 13.91 -16.00
N SER A 159 2.07 13.01 -16.08
CA SER A 159 1.90 11.56 -16.01
C SER A 159 1.64 11.01 -14.61
N VAL A 160 1.96 11.81 -13.58
CA VAL A 160 1.81 11.44 -12.16
C VAL A 160 0.47 11.82 -11.59
N GLY A 161 -0.03 11.02 -10.65
CA GLY A 161 -1.29 11.27 -9.97
C GLY A 161 -2.12 10.02 -9.75
N VAL A 162 -3.39 10.25 -9.45
CA VAL A 162 -4.40 9.20 -9.32
C VAL A 162 -4.66 8.61 -10.70
N ASN A 163 -4.39 7.32 -10.83
CA ASN A 163 -4.52 6.55 -12.05
C ASN A 163 -5.19 5.20 -11.75
N GLN A 164 -5.64 4.53 -12.82
CA GLN A 164 -6.18 3.20 -12.73
C GLN A 164 -5.26 2.23 -13.47
N SER A 165 -4.88 1.15 -12.81
CA SER A 165 -4.09 0.09 -13.43
C SER A 165 -4.94 -0.71 -14.43
N ALA A 166 -4.28 -1.26 -15.46
CA ALA A 166 -4.96 -2.05 -16.48
C ALA A 166 -5.47 -3.40 -15.94
N THR A 167 -4.73 -3.98 -14.98
CA THR A 167 -5.01 -5.28 -14.38
C THR A 167 -4.33 -5.38 -13.00
N ASN A 168 -4.49 -6.52 -12.32
CA ASN A 168 -3.87 -6.80 -11.04
C ASN A 168 -2.41 -7.20 -11.21
N TYR A 169 -1.60 -6.18 -11.48
CA TYR A 169 -0.18 -6.30 -11.79
C TYR A 169 0.67 -6.81 -10.61
N TRP A 170 0.14 -6.73 -9.38
CA TRP A 170 0.78 -7.27 -8.18
C TRP A 170 0.94 -8.79 -8.24
N MET A 171 -0.01 -9.46 -8.92
CA MET A 171 -0.05 -10.92 -9.07
C MET A 171 0.64 -11.43 -10.34
N LEU A 172 1.14 -10.56 -11.23
CA LEU A 172 1.73 -11.00 -12.49
C LEU A 172 3.18 -11.47 -12.30
N PRO A 173 3.57 -12.64 -12.88
CA PRO A 173 4.93 -13.14 -12.87
C PRO A 173 5.88 -12.41 -13.82
N ASP A 174 5.35 -11.63 -14.75
CA ASP A 174 6.07 -11.01 -15.86
C ASP A 174 5.84 -9.49 -15.91
N TYR A 175 5.64 -8.87 -14.75
CA TYR A 175 5.47 -7.43 -14.61
C TYR A 175 6.64 -6.62 -15.19
N ARG A 176 7.88 -7.07 -14.98
CA ARG A 176 9.08 -6.39 -15.47
C ARG A 176 10.03 -7.32 -16.23
N GLY A 177 10.72 -6.75 -17.21
CA GLY A 177 11.76 -7.44 -17.96
C GLY A 177 13.16 -7.26 -17.34
N GLU A 178 14.11 -8.07 -17.79
CA GLU A 178 15.51 -8.10 -17.29
C GLU A 178 16.25 -6.77 -17.41
N ASN A 179 15.82 -5.88 -18.32
CA ASN A 179 16.42 -4.57 -18.52
C ASN A 179 15.93 -3.51 -17.52
N ASP A 180 14.93 -3.81 -16.68
CA ASP A 180 14.47 -2.89 -15.63
C ASP A 180 15.54 -2.78 -14.53
N PRO A 181 15.91 -1.56 -14.09
CA PRO A 181 16.90 -1.34 -13.02
C PRO A 181 16.60 -2.05 -11.69
N SER A 182 15.33 -2.40 -11.45
CA SER A 182 14.86 -3.10 -10.24
C SER A 182 14.82 -4.62 -10.40
N TYR A 183 14.99 -5.15 -11.62
CA TYR A 183 14.96 -6.60 -11.88
C TYR A 183 15.98 -7.39 -11.04
N PRO A 184 17.22 -6.93 -10.81
CA PRO A 184 18.18 -7.65 -9.96
C PRO A 184 17.73 -7.81 -8.49
N TYR A 185 16.71 -7.07 -8.07
CA TYR A 185 16.23 -7.03 -6.68
C TYR A 185 14.87 -7.67 -6.51
N TYR A 186 13.98 -7.51 -7.50
CA TYR A 186 12.57 -7.96 -7.44
C TYR A 186 12.19 -8.97 -8.54
N GLY A 187 13.19 -9.48 -9.27
CA GLY A 187 12.98 -10.40 -10.38
C GLY A 187 12.04 -9.83 -11.44
N SER A 188 11.19 -10.69 -12.00
CA SER A 188 10.17 -10.30 -12.98
C SER A 188 8.88 -9.75 -12.35
N TYR A 189 8.80 -9.73 -11.01
CA TYR A 189 7.62 -9.33 -10.25
C TYR A 189 7.56 -7.81 -10.02
N TYR A 190 6.36 -7.31 -9.67
CA TYR A 190 6.22 -5.94 -9.20
C TYR A 190 7.04 -5.71 -7.92
N ARG A 191 6.85 -6.59 -6.93
CA ARG A 191 7.56 -6.65 -5.64
C ARG A 191 7.69 -8.11 -5.20
N GLU A 192 8.68 -8.37 -4.36
CA GLU A 192 8.91 -9.70 -3.77
C GLU A 192 7.87 -10.00 -2.70
N LYS A 193 7.42 -8.96 -1.98
CA LYS A 193 6.50 -9.09 -0.86
C LYS A 193 5.42 -8.02 -0.86
N PHE A 194 4.20 -8.42 -0.56
CA PHE A 194 3.09 -7.50 -0.31
C PHE A 194 2.03 -8.12 0.60
N ILE A 195 1.18 -7.24 1.15
CA ILE A 195 0.10 -7.57 2.07
C ILE A 195 -1.19 -7.08 1.45
N VAL A 196 -2.24 -7.90 1.53
CA VAL A 196 -3.61 -7.50 1.23
C VAL A 196 -4.30 -7.21 2.56
N LEU A 197 -4.73 -5.98 2.71
CA LEU A 197 -5.45 -5.49 3.88
C LEU A 197 -6.91 -5.30 3.54
N ARG A 198 -7.77 -5.52 4.54
CA ARG A 198 -9.20 -5.23 4.44
C ARG A 198 -9.65 -4.43 5.65
N VAL A 199 -10.52 -3.45 5.39
CA VAL A 199 -11.07 -2.59 6.43
C VAL A 199 -12.23 -3.31 7.13
N LYS A 200 -12.22 -3.29 8.46
CA LYS A 200 -13.15 -4.02 9.33
C LYS A 200 -14.56 -3.43 9.23
N ASN A 201 -15.57 -4.30 9.34
CA ASN A 201 -16.97 -3.95 9.60
C ASN A 201 -17.55 -2.87 8.66
N LEU A 202 -17.22 -2.93 7.36
CA LEU A 202 -17.77 -2.00 6.38
C LEU A 202 -19.08 -2.49 5.79
N GLU A 203 -20.06 -1.60 5.75
CA GLU A 203 -21.26 -1.78 4.94
C GLU A 203 -20.96 -1.50 3.45
N GLU A 204 -21.70 -2.16 2.57
CA GLU A 204 -21.58 -2.00 1.12
C GLU A 204 -21.79 -0.53 0.68
N GLU A 205 -22.65 0.23 1.37
CA GLU A 205 -22.86 1.66 1.09
C GLU A 205 -21.59 2.48 1.36
N THR A 206 -20.92 2.26 2.49
CA THR A 206 -19.64 2.92 2.82
C THR A 206 -18.58 2.57 1.78
N LEU A 207 -18.49 1.31 1.39
CA LEU A 207 -17.54 0.87 0.38
C LEU A 207 -17.81 1.54 -0.98
N ASN A 208 -19.08 1.67 -1.38
CA ASN A 208 -19.45 2.37 -2.61
C ASN A 208 -19.09 3.87 -2.57
N LYS A 209 -19.29 4.55 -1.44
CA LYS A 209 -18.85 5.94 -1.26
C LYS A 209 -17.33 6.08 -1.29
N THR A 210 -16.59 5.14 -0.70
CA THR A 210 -15.12 5.09 -0.81
C THR A 210 -14.69 5.00 -2.27
N MET A 211 -15.35 4.14 -3.07
CA MET A 211 -15.08 4.03 -4.50
C MET A 211 -15.50 5.28 -5.28
N GLU A 212 -16.60 5.94 -4.90
CA GLU A 212 -17.04 7.20 -5.51
C GLU A 212 -15.96 8.28 -5.37
N TYR A 213 -15.40 8.44 -4.18
CA TYR A 213 -14.30 9.38 -3.94
C TYR A 213 -13.07 9.04 -4.80
N ALA A 214 -12.66 7.77 -4.81
CA ALA A 214 -11.52 7.31 -5.60
C ALA A 214 -11.73 7.56 -7.10
N ASN A 215 -12.93 7.26 -7.62
CA ASN A 215 -13.28 7.48 -9.02
C ASN A 215 -13.37 8.97 -9.38
N LYS A 216 -13.89 9.82 -8.49
CA LYS A 216 -13.90 11.27 -8.68
C LYS A 216 -12.48 11.80 -8.88
N HIS A 217 -11.53 11.38 -8.04
CA HIS A 217 -10.14 11.81 -8.15
C HIS A 217 -9.40 11.16 -9.32
N LEU A 218 -9.79 9.96 -9.75
CA LEU A 218 -9.33 9.37 -11.00
C LEU A 218 -9.81 10.19 -12.21
N MET A 219 -11.10 10.54 -12.28
CA MET A 219 -11.67 11.33 -13.37
C MET A 219 -11.08 12.73 -13.42
N ASN A 220 -10.85 13.33 -12.26
CA ASN A 220 -10.19 14.62 -12.14
C ASN A 220 -8.68 14.51 -12.34
N ARG A 221 -8.08 13.33 -12.54
CA ARG A 221 -6.62 13.17 -12.62
C ARG A 221 -5.90 13.90 -11.48
N SER A 222 -6.29 13.73 -10.22
CA SER A 222 -5.64 14.47 -9.12
C SER A 222 -4.13 14.17 -9.04
N LEU A 223 -3.33 15.21 -8.80
CA LEU A 223 -1.86 15.11 -8.86
C LEU A 223 -1.23 14.30 -7.75
N TYR A 224 -0.03 13.78 -8.03
CA TYR A 224 0.80 13.17 -7.00
C TYR A 224 1.42 14.23 -6.10
N ASN A 225 1.41 13.97 -4.80
CA ASN A 225 1.93 14.87 -3.79
C ASN A 225 3.39 14.58 -3.42
N PHE A 226 4.33 15.34 -3.98
CA PHE A 226 5.75 15.25 -3.64
C PHE A 226 6.15 15.98 -2.35
N LEU A 227 5.26 16.81 -1.80
CA LEU A 227 5.47 17.54 -0.55
C LEU A 227 4.85 16.82 0.65
N PHE A 228 4.16 15.70 0.42
CA PHE A 228 3.49 14.88 1.43
C PHE A 228 2.63 15.75 2.36
N PHE A 229 2.81 15.66 3.68
CA PHE A 229 2.03 16.41 4.65
C PHE A 229 2.13 17.94 4.54
N LEU A 230 3.04 18.49 3.72
CA LEU A 230 3.19 19.93 3.53
C LEU A 230 2.24 20.52 2.48
N ASP A 231 1.68 19.71 1.58
CA ASP A 231 0.70 20.16 0.57
C ASP A 231 -0.33 19.07 0.31
N THR A 232 -1.46 19.12 1.01
CA THR A 232 -2.50 18.09 0.90
C THR A 232 -3.75 18.58 0.18
N HIS A 233 -3.67 19.70 -0.54
CA HIS A 233 -4.79 20.27 -1.28
C HIS A 233 -4.92 19.61 -2.66
N ASN A 234 -5.91 18.73 -2.82
CA ASN A 234 -6.19 18.00 -4.07
C ASN A 234 -4.98 17.27 -4.70
N LYS A 235 -3.96 16.97 -3.89
CA LYS A 235 -2.80 16.15 -4.25
C LYS A 235 -2.68 15.01 -3.27
N PHE A 236 -2.29 13.85 -3.78
CA PHE A 236 -2.25 12.62 -2.99
C PHE A 236 -0.93 11.88 -3.17
N TYR A 237 -0.40 11.34 -2.08
CA TYR A 237 0.54 10.22 -2.15
C TYR A 237 -0.22 8.93 -1.86
N CYS A 238 0.37 7.77 -2.19
CA CYS A 238 -0.34 6.50 -2.26
C CYS A 238 -1.18 6.18 -1.01
N THR A 239 -0.61 6.27 0.19
CA THR A 239 -1.28 5.95 1.45
C THR A 239 -2.28 7.01 1.92
N ASP A 240 -2.01 8.29 1.68
CA ASP A 240 -2.98 9.39 1.93
C ASP A 240 -4.21 9.25 1.04
N PHE A 241 -4.03 8.85 -0.22
CA PHE A 241 -5.15 8.57 -1.13
C PHE A 241 -6.09 7.49 -0.57
N ILE A 242 -5.54 6.37 -0.10
CA ILE A 242 -6.31 5.29 0.53
C ILE A 242 -7.07 5.81 1.74
N SER A 243 -6.35 6.47 2.66
CA SER A 243 -6.89 6.97 3.92
C SER A 243 -8.02 7.97 3.71
N ARG A 244 -7.87 8.92 2.77
CA ARG A 244 -8.91 9.90 2.43
C ARG A 244 -10.11 9.30 1.71
N SER A 245 -9.89 8.29 0.86
CA SER A 245 -10.98 7.55 0.21
C SER A 245 -11.85 6.83 1.24
N TYR A 246 -11.23 6.18 2.23
CA TYR A 246 -11.97 5.53 3.31
C TYR A 246 -12.63 6.52 4.26
N ARG A 247 -11.96 7.63 4.58
CA ARG A 247 -12.56 8.72 5.36
C ARG A 247 -13.85 9.21 4.74
N TYR A 248 -13.87 9.45 3.43
CA TYR A 248 -15.07 9.91 2.73
C TYR A 248 -16.23 8.90 2.82
N GLY A 249 -15.93 7.61 2.69
CA GLY A 249 -16.96 6.57 2.83
C GLY A 249 -17.50 6.42 4.25
N MET A 250 -16.63 6.56 5.27
CA MET A 250 -16.98 6.39 6.68
C MET A 250 -17.62 7.64 7.31
N GLN A 251 -17.25 8.82 6.82
CA GLN A 251 -17.71 10.11 7.35
C GLN A 251 -18.38 10.88 6.21
N ASN A 252 -19.72 10.94 6.22
CA ASN A 252 -20.49 11.64 5.19
C ASN A 252 -20.02 13.10 5.03
N GLU A 253 -19.42 13.38 3.88
CA GLU A 253 -19.26 14.64 3.14
C GLU A 253 -18.65 15.91 3.78
N ASN A 254 -18.20 15.97 5.04
CA ASN A 254 -17.76 17.28 5.58
C ASN A 254 -16.60 17.32 6.58
N SER A 255 -15.68 16.35 6.58
CA SER A 255 -14.42 16.50 7.32
C SER A 255 -13.22 16.51 6.37
N ASP A 256 -13.14 17.53 5.53
CA ASP A 256 -11.89 17.87 4.84
C ASP A 256 -10.91 18.52 5.82
N ILE A 257 -10.60 17.80 6.90
CA ILE A 257 -9.38 18.06 7.64
C ILE A 257 -8.27 17.71 6.65
N SER A 258 -7.31 18.60 6.47
CA SER A 258 -6.17 18.41 5.55
C SER A 258 -5.38 17.12 5.83
N TYR A 259 -5.67 16.41 6.92
CA TYR A 259 -5.01 15.19 7.33
C TYR A 259 -6.00 14.14 7.89
N PRO A 260 -6.17 12.97 7.24
CA PRO A 260 -7.05 11.93 7.74
C PRO A 260 -6.43 11.14 8.91
N LEU A 261 -7.21 10.93 9.98
CA LEU A 261 -6.91 9.95 11.03
C LEU A 261 -7.37 8.53 10.64
N THR A 262 -8.22 8.42 9.62
CA THR A 262 -8.78 7.14 9.14
C THR A 262 -7.66 6.25 8.64
N LEU A 263 -7.55 5.02 9.18
CA LEU A 263 -6.44 4.11 8.89
C LEU A 263 -5.05 4.64 9.27
N ASN A 264 -4.98 5.65 10.15
CA ASN A 264 -3.75 6.26 10.62
C ASN A 264 -3.85 6.70 12.09
N ASP A 265 -3.65 5.73 12.97
CA ASP A 265 -3.90 5.88 14.40
C ASP A 265 -2.89 6.83 15.10
N ASN A 266 -1.77 7.16 14.43
CA ASN A 266 -0.73 8.04 14.97
C ASN A 266 -0.94 9.54 14.67
N GLY A 267 -1.79 9.87 13.69
CA GLY A 267 -2.19 11.22 13.35
C GLY A 267 -1.15 12.17 12.73
N PHE A 268 -0.01 11.68 12.19
CA PHE A 268 1.03 12.55 11.61
C PHE A 268 1.27 12.44 10.09
N VAL A 269 1.82 11.31 9.61
CA VAL A 269 1.99 11.01 8.16
C VAL A 269 1.54 9.57 7.95
N THR A 270 0.64 9.33 7.00
CA THR A 270 0.09 7.99 6.77
C THR A 270 1.13 7.19 6.02
N THR A 271 1.78 6.24 6.68
CA THR A 271 2.73 5.34 6.04
C THR A 271 2.07 4.01 5.68
N VAL A 272 2.77 3.15 4.95
CA VAL A 272 2.32 1.77 4.74
C VAL A 272 2.22 1.03 6.06
N ASN A 273 3.16 1.27 6.99
CA ASN A 273 3.11 0.68 8.32
C ASN A 273 1.85 1.11 9.07
N ASP A 274 1.41 2.36 8.93
CA ASP A 274 0.19 2.84 9.58
C ASP A 274 -1.06 2.16 9.02
N LEU A 275 -1.13 1.95 7.69
CA LEU A 275 -2.24 1.18 7.11
C LEU A 275 -2.28 -0.27 7.61
N ILE A 276 -1.12 -0.91 7.77
CA ILE A 276 -1.03 -2.30 8.27
C ILE A 276 -1.38 -2.39 9.75
N LEU A 277 -0.93 -1.41 10.54
CA LEU A 277 -1.04 -1.42 12.00
C LEU A 277 -2.32 -0.75 12.52
N SER A 278 -3.13 -0.19 11.62
CA SER A 278 -4.37 0.45 12.03
C SER A 278 -5.33 -0.53 12.70
N ASP A 279 -5.95 -0.08 13.79
CA ASP A 279 -7.01 -0.80 14.47
C ASP A 279 -8.24 -1.05 13.57
N ASP A 280 -8.36 -0.36 12.43
CA ASP A 280 -9.44 -0.50 11.46
C ASP A 280 -9.15 -1.53 10.35
N THR A 281 -7.91 -2.03 10.22
CA THR A 281 -7.52 -2.98 9.17
C THR A 281 -7.12 -4.34 9.73
N TYR A 282 -7.17 -5.35 8.87
CA TYR A 282 -6.60 -6.67 9.15
C TYR A 282 -6.06 -7.29 7.86
N ILE A 283 -5.13 -8.25 8.02
CA ILE A 283 -4.51 -8.97 6.90
C ILE A 283 -5.49 -10.03 6.39
N THR A 284 -5.81 -9.98 5.10
CA THR A 284 -6.57 -11.06 4.42
C THR A 284 -5.66 -11.96 3.61
N ALA A 285 -4.54 -11.44 3.10
CA ALA A 285 -3.48 -12.22 2.50
C ALA A 285 -2.10 -11.60 2.69
N TYR A 286 -1.08 -12.45 2.65
CA TYR A 286 0.32 -12.09 2.56
C TYR A 286 0.98 -12.90 1.44
N VAL A 287 1.71 -12.22 0.56
CA VAL A 287 2.41 -12.84 -0.55
C VAL A 287 3.90 -12.58 -0.41
N GLU A 288 4.69 -13.64 -0.58
CA GLU A 288 6.14 -13.56 -0.70
C GLU A 288 6.64 -14.53 -1.78
N ASN A 289 7.64 -14.14 -2.55
CA ASN A 289 8.36 -15.11 -3.37
C ASN A 289 9.56 -15.66 -2.58
N ARG A 290 9.71 -16.98 -2.59
CA ARG A 290 10.82 -17.69 -1.93
C ARG A 290 11.17 -18.91 -2.75
N ASP A 291 12.46 -19.13 -2.98
CA ASP A 291 12.97 -20.29 -3.73
C ASP A 291 12.33 -20.43 -5.13
N ASN A 292 12.04 -19.31 -5.80
CA ASN A 292 11.33 -19.21 -7.09
C ASN A 292 9.87 -19.71 -7.08
N ILE A 293 9.29 -19.92 -5.91
CA ILE A 293 7.87 -20.25 -5.73
C ILE A 293 7.18 -19.04 -5.10
N ARG A 294 5.99 -18.71 -5.59
CA ARG A 294 5.17 -17.66 -4.98
C ARG A 294 4.31 -18.25 -3.86
N HIS A 295 4.62 -17.87 -2.62
CA HIS A 295 3.85 -18.26 -1.45
C HIS A 295 2.69 -17.28 -1.22
N ILE A 296 1.48 -17.81 -1.10
CA ILE A 296 0.26 -17.04 -0.86
C ILE A 296 -0.38 -17.55 0.43
N TYR A 297 -0.24 -16.77 1.49
CA TYR A 297 -0.91 -16.95 2.77
C TYR A 297 -2.22 -16.19 2.73
N TYR A 298 -3.37 -16.84 2.98
CA TYR A 298 -4.67 -16.20 2.82
C TYR A 298 -5.69 -16.73 3.81
N LEU A 299 -6.64 -15.89 4.20
CA LEU A 299 -7.79 -16.32 5.02
C LEU A 299 -8.69 -17.26 4.21
N SER A 300 -8.91 -18.46 4.72
CA SER A 300 -9.83 -19.44 4.14
C SER A 300 -11.28 -18.94 4.18
N ASP A 301 -12.14 -19.50 3.34
CA ASP A 301 -13.56 -19.16 3.36
C ASP A 301 -14.22 -19.62 4.65
N VAL A 302 -15.22 -18.86 5.13
CA VAL A 302 -15.98 -19.26 6.31
C VAL A 302 -16.87 -20.45 5.92
N THR A 303 -16.57 -21.63 6.47
CA THR A 303 -17.40 -22.84 6.37
C THR A 303 -18.68 -22.73 7.18
#